data_AF-A0A537TGD0-F1
#
_entry.id   AF-A0A537TGD0-F1
#
_cell.length_a   1.000
_cell.length_b   1.000
_cell.length_c   1.000
_cell.angle_alpha   90.00
_cell.angle_beta   90.00
_cell.angle_gamma   90.00
#
_symmetry.space_group_name_H-M   'P 1'
#
loop_
_entity.id
_entity.type
_entity.pdbx_description
1 polymer ?
#
loop_
_entity_poly.entity_id
_entity_poly.type
_entity_poly.pdbx_seq_one_letter_code
_entity_poly.pdbx_strand_id
1 'polypeptide(L)' 'MSQVSRCGAKTRAGTPCQCPPVPGRTRCRLHGGLSPGAPRGSRNGNYTNGEWTAEAIEERRWLRLLVRDFAKTETGR' A
#
# COMPACT_ATOMS: atom_id res chain seq x y z
N MET A 1 7.19 -19.88 -22.65
CA MET A 1 5.78 -19.76 -22.21
C MET A 1 5.66 -18.47 -21.42
N SER A 2 5.05 -17.41 -21.98
CA SER A 2 4.73 -16.22 -21.20
C SER A 2 3.73 -16.64 -20.12
N GLN A 3 4.12 -16.58 -18.84
CA GLN A 3 3.15 -16.75 -17.77
C GLN A 3 2.06 -15.70 -17.98
N VAL A 4 0.86 -16.15 -18.33
CA VAL A 4 -0.33 -15.30 -18.26
C VAL A 4 -0.43 -14.92 -16.80
N SER A 5 -0.16 -13.65 -16.48
CA SER A 5 -0.31 -13.15 -15.12
C SER A 5 -1.75 -13.47 -14.70
N ARG A 6 -1.91 -14.15 -13.56
CA ARG A 6 -3.23 -14.46 -13.01
C ARG A 6 -3.52 -13.48 -11.88
N CYS A 7 -4.79 -13.17 -11.67
CA CYS A 7 -5.20 -12.24 -10.63
C CYS A 7 -4.68 -12.62 -9.25
N GLY A 8 -4.69 -13.90 -8.88
CA GLY A 8 -4.12 -14.41 -7.63
C GLY A 8 -4.79 -13.94 -6.33
N ALA A 9 -5.85 -13.14 -6.38
CA ALA A 9 -6.61 -12.74 -5.19
C ALA A 9 -7.28 -13.97 -4.55
N LYS A 10 -7.35 -14.04 -3.22
CA LYS A 10 -8.01 -15.14 -2.50
C LYS A 10 -9.51 -15.12 -2.80
N THR A 11 -10.04 -16.21 -3.34
CA THR A 11 -11.47 -16.37 -3.58
C THR A 11 -12.20 -16.78 -2.30
N ARG A 12 -13.55 -16.80 -2.33
CA ARG A 12 -14.37 -17.29 -1.21
C ARG A 12 -14.08 -18.75 -0.84
N ALA A 13 -13.64 -19.56 -1.81
CA ALA A 13 -13.23 -20.95 -1.60
C ALA A 13 -11.81 -21.08 -1.02
N GLY A 14 -11.12 -19.97 -0.74
CA GLY A 14 -9.76 -19.96 -0.19
C GLY A 14 -8.65 -20.17 -1.23
N THR A 15 -8.99 -20.54 -2.46
CA THR A 15 -8.04 -20.72 -3.56
C THR A 15 -7.71 -19.40 -4.27
N PRO A 16 -6.54 -19.28 -4.94
CA PRO A 16 -6.19 -18.09 -5.70
C PRO A 16 -7.07 -17.94 -6.95
N CYS A 17 -7.40 -16.69 -7.29
CA CYS A 17 -8.19 -16.35 -8.47
C CYS A 17 -7.39 -16.63 -9.75
N GLN A 18 -7.99 -17.39 -10.66
CA GLN A 18 -7.38 -17.78 -11.93
C GLN A 18 -7.74 -16.86 -13.11
N CYS A 19 -8.62 -15.86 -12.90
CA CYS A 19 -8.99 -14.91 -13.94
C CYS A 19 -7.78 -14.06 -14.37
N PRO A 20 -7.71 -13.67 -15.66
CA PRO A 20 -6.69 -12.72 -16.11
C PRO A 20 -6.90 -11.35 -15.44
N PRO A 21 -5.82 -10.62 -15.11
CA PRO A 21 -5.92 -9.26 -14.63
C PRO A 21 -6.39 -8.32 -15.74
N VAL A 22 -6.87 -7.15 -15.33
CA VAL A 22 -7.09 -6.05 -16.28
C VAL A 22 -5.74 -5.65 -16.88
N PRO A 23 -5.64 -5.34 -18.18
CA PRO A 23 -4.38 -4.90 -18.79
C PRO A 23 -3.71 -3.76 -18.00
N GLY A 24 -2.41 -3.89 -17.73
CA GLY A 24 -1.64 -2.92 -16.93
C GLY A 24 -1.91 -2.97 -15.42
N ARG A 25 -2.70 -3.94 -14.93
CA ARG A 25 -3.01 -4.12 -13.50
C ARG A 25 -2.62 -5.52 -13.03
N THR A 26 -2.66 -5.72 -11.72
CA THR A 26 -2.33 -7.00 -11.08
C THR A 26 -3.56 -7.83 -10.70
N ARG A 27 -4.76 -7.23 -10.70
CA ARG A 27 -6.02 -7.88 -10.31
C ARG A 27 -7.04 -7.90 -11.44
N CYS A 28 -7.94 -8.88 -11.42
CA CYS A 28 -9.04 -8.96 -12.39
C CYS A 28 -10.17 -8.00 -12.03
N ARG A 29 -11.12 -7.83 -12.97
CA ARG A 29 -12.31 -6.98 -12.79
C ARG A 29 -13.13 -7.29 -11.52
N LEU A 30 -13.13 -8.54 -11.07
CA LEU A 30 -13.87 -8.97 -9.88
C LEU A 30 -13.13 -8.69 -8.56
N HIS A 31 -11.80 -8.53 -8.61
CA HIS A 31 -10.95 -8.34 -7.44
C HIS A 31 -10.27 -6.96 -7.44
N GLY A 32 -11.03 -5.92 -7.82
CA GLY A 32 -10.58 -4.53 -7.75
C GLY A 32 -9.70 -4.06 -8.90
N GLY A 33 -9.51 -4.85 -9.96
CA GLY A 33 -8.73 -4.44 -11.14
C GLY A 33 -9.28 -3.23 -11.89
N LEU A 34 -10.58 -2.93 -11.71
CA LEU A 34 -11.23 -1.73 -12.23
C LEU A 34 -11.30 -0.57 -11.22
N SER A 35 -10.87 -0.79 -9.98
CA SER A 35 -10.92 0.26 -8.96
C SER A 35 -9.82 1.29 -9.25
N PRO A 36 -10.15 2.60 -9.23
CA PRO A 36 -9.15 3.65 -9.29
C PRO A 36 -8.32 3.76 -7.98
N GLY A 37 -8.67 2.99 -6.95
CA GLY A 37 -8.14 3.12 -5.60
C GLY A 37 -8.86 4.18 -4.79
N ALA A 38 -8.47 4.33 -3.52
CA ALA A 38 -8.99 5.39 -2.68
C ALA A 38 -8.57 6.78 -3.22
N PRO A 39 -9.45 7.80 -3.16
CA PRO A 39 -9.08 9.15 -3.54
C PRO A 39 -8.00 9.71 -2.59
N ARG A 40 -7.30 10.76 -3.03
CA ARG A 40 -6.32 11.48 -2.21
C ARG A 40 -6.95 12.70 -1.55
N GLY A 41 -6.32 13.17 -0.47
CA GLY A 41 -6.69 14.40 0.24
C GLY A 41 -8.09 14.32 0.88
N SER A 42 -8.75 15.47 1.01
CA SER A 42 -10.06 15.63 1.67
C SER A 42 -11.20 14.78 1.09
N ARG A 43 -11.06 14.27 -0.14
CA ARG A 43 -12.01 13.32 -0.73
C ARG A 43 -11.91 11.92 -0.14
N ASN A 44 -10.80 11.60 0.53
CA ASN A 44 -10.63 10.34 1.24
C ASN A 44 -11.35 10.45 2.59
N GLY A 45 -12.26 9.51 2.88
CA GLY A 45 -12.97 9.50 4.17
C GLY A 45 -12.06 9.34 5.39
N ASN A 46 -10.83 8.81 5.20
CA ASN A 46 -9.82 8.72 6.26
C ASN A 46 -8.99 10.01 6.41
N TYR A 47 -9.22 11.02 5.56
CA TYR A 47 -8.55 12.31 5.68
C TYR A 47 -9.27 13.14 6.76
N THR A 48 -8.75 13.08 7.98
CA THR A 48 -9.33 13.77 9.13
C THR A 48 -8.50 14.98 9.53
N ASN A 49 -7.28 14.75 10.01
CA ASN A 49 -6.40 15.74 10.61
C ASN A 49 -5.10 15.96 9.81
N GLY A 50 -4.96 15.33 8.63
CA GLY A 50 -3.76 15.44 7.81
C GLY A 50 -2.56 14.60 8.29
N GLU A 51 -2.64 13.91 9.42
CA GLU A 51 -1.53 13.12 9.97
C GLU A 51 -1.15 11.89 9.12
N TRP A 52 -2.00 11.52 8.16
CA TRP A 52 -1.81 10.37 7.28
C TRP A 52 -1.59 10.77 5.81
N THR A 53 -1.26 12.03 5.56
CA THR A 53 -0.76 12.46 4.24
C THR A 53 0.60 11.84 3.96
N ALA A 54 1.01 11.83 2.68
CA ALA A 54 2.31 11.28 2.30
C ALA A 54 3.45 12.06 2.97
N GLU A 55 3.29 13.39 3.03
CA GLU A 55 4.21 14.35 3.63
C GLU A 55 4.35 14.11 5.14
N ALA A 56 3.23 13.99 5.87
CA ALA A 56 3.25 13.75 7.32
C ALA A 56 3.84 12.37 7.66
N ILE A 57 3.61 11.36 6.82
CA ILE A 57 4.23 10.03 6.97
C ILE A 57 5.74 10.10 6.73
N GLU A 58 6.20 10.86 5.74
CA GLU A 58 7.63 11.06 5.44
C GLU A 58 8.35 11.78 6.58
N GLU A 59 7.78 12.88 7.08
CA GLU A 59 8.30 13.61 8.23
C GLU A 59 8.42 12.70 9.46
N ARG A 60 7.38 11.91 9.74
CA ARG A 60 7.40 10.94 10.86
C ARG A 60 8.47 9.86 10.68
N ARG A 61 8.70 9.40 9.43
CA ARG A 61 9.79 8.46 9.14
C ARG A 61 11.14 9.09 9.41
N TRP A 62 11.36 10.33 8.97
CA TRP A 62 12.60 11.07 9.21
C TRP A 62 12.86 11.27 10.71
N LEU A 63 11.87 11.76 11.46
CA LEU A 63 11.97 11.91 12.92
C LEU A 63 12.32 10.60 13.62
N ARG A 64 11.68 9.48 13.23
CA ARG A 64 12.01 8.16 13.79
C ARG A 64 13.44 7.73 13.49
N LEU A 65 13.95 8.02 12.30
CA LEU A 65 15.33 7.70 11.94
C LEU A 65 16.30 8.53 12.79
N LEU A 66 16.03 9.82 12.97
CA LEU A 66 16.83 10.73 13.79
C LEU A 66 16.90 10.28 15.26
N VAL A 67 15.73 10.04 15.87
CA VAL A 67 15.65 9.55 17.26
C VAL A 67 16.41 8.24 17.44
N ARG A 68 16.28 7.31 16.48
CA ARG A 68 17.01 6.04 16.52
C ARG A 68 18.52 6.23 16.42
N ASP A 69 18.98 7.19 15.63
CA ASP A 69 20.41 7.46 15.46
C ASP A 69 21.01 7.97 16.77
N PHE A 70 20.40 8.98 17.39
CA PHE A 70 20.84 9.50 18.68
C PHE A 70 20.78 8.46 19.80
N ALA A 71 19.71 7.66 19.87
CA ALA A 71 19.60 6.58 20.87
C ALA A 71 20.76 5.56 20.77
N LYS A 72 21.26 5.29 19.57
CA LYS A 72 22.44 4.43 19.37
C LYS A 72 23.74 5.11 19.79
N THR A 73 23.86 6.43 19.60
CA THR A 73 25.05 7.17 20.02
C THR A 73 25.20 7.23 21.54
N GLU A 74 24.10 7.31 22.28
CA GLU A 74 24.13 7.35 23.76
C GLU A 74 24.41 5.99 24.40
N THR A 75 24.01 4.89 23.76
CA THR A 75 24.23 3.52 24.27
C THR A 75 25.60 2.94 23.90
N GLY A 76 26.36 3.62 23.03
CA GLY A 76 27.71 3.22 22.61
C GLY A 76 28.86 3.96 23.32
N ARG A 77 28.57 4.75 24.37
CA ARG A 77 29.53 5.36 25.29
C ARG A 77 29.53 4.63 26.63
#